data_AF-A0A524FA81-F1
#
_entry.id   AF-A0A524FA81-F1
#
_cell.length_a   1.000
_cell.length_b   1.000
_cell.length_c   1.000
_cell.angle_alpha   90.00
_cell.angle_beta   90.00
_cell.angle_gamma   90.00
#
_symmetry.space_group_name_H-M   'P 1'
#
loop_
_entity.id
_entity.type
_entity.pdbx_description
1 polymer ?
#
loop_
_entity_poly.entity_id
_entity_poly.type
_entity_poly.pdbx_seq_one_letter_code
_entity_poly.pdbx_strand_id
1 'polypeptide(L)'
;MSNTDENKILAKFGLLCPILAILYFVFVVISIIGALSLHLLRLVLDISFVLQMGILAFIIVGARIVGKAGSTLNNKNLLNFRTYIIIGSVLITFGGHWLGILYPIGINIIEDRATSGGAGTPEAIAVYITWGIIILIGLIIMIIGSVFNIIAWGRLKNFFDANMVKFSGNIGESAKKGAFVCQLGAIFSLTFFLSLVGNLLNVIGYLMLLKLKDAE
;
A
#
# COMPACT_ATOMS: atom_id res chain seq x y z
N MET A 1 -17.70 4.36 29.69
CA MET A 1 -17.36 5.21 28.52
C MET A 1 -18.20 4.73 27.35
N SER A 2 -18.88 5.65 26.65
CA SER A 2 -19.93 5.29 25.68
C SER A 2 -19.37 5.04 24.27
N ASN A 3 -20.13 4.30 23.46
CA ASN A 3 -19.88 4.09 22.03
C ASN A 3 -19.75 5.39 21.20
N THR A 4 -19.98 6.56 21.80
CA THR A 4 -19.98 7.87 21.15
C THR A 4 -18.56 8.41 20.95
N ASP A 5 -17.62 8.10 21.85
CA ASP A 5 -16.25 8.62 21.76
C ASP A 5 -15.40 7.86 20.72
N GLU A 6 -15.66 6.57 20.52
CA GLU A 6 -14.96 5.75 19.53
C GLU A 6 -15.37 6.08 18.09
N ASN A 7 -16.68 6.28 17.85
CA ASN A 7 -17.19 6.64 16.54
C ASN A 7 -16.63 8.00 16.09
N LYS A 8 -16.50 8.96 17.02
CA LYS A 8 -15.83 10.25 16.77
C LYS A 8 -14.34 10.10 16.43
N ILE A 9 -13.62 9.16 17.05
CA ILE A 9 -12.22 8.89 16.68
C ILE A 9 -12.15 8.25 15.29
N LEU A 10 -13.00 7.28 14.99
CA LEU A 10 -13.05 6.62 13.68
C LEU A 10 -13.55 7.54 12.56
N ALA A 11 -14.40 8.53 12.87
CA ALA A 11 -14.82 9.56 11.93
C ALA A 11 -13.63 10.36 11.40
N LYS A 12 -12.64 10.66 12.26
CA LYS A 12 -11.38 11.30 11.82
C LYS A 12 -10.59 10.44 10.84
N PHE A 13 -10.64 9.12 10.97
CA PHE A 13 -10.05 8.22 9.96
C PHE A 13 -10.84 8.27 8.65
N GLY A 14 -12.18 8.28 8.72
CA GLY A 14 -13.06 8.48 7.56
C GLY A 14 -12.73 9.76 6.77
N LEU A 15 -12.42 10.86 7.45
CA LEU A 15 -12.04 12.13 6.83
C LEU A 15 -10.70 12.08 6.05
N LEU A 16 -9.80 11.15 6.38
CA LEU A 16 -8.53 10.97 5.66
C LEU A 16 -8.67 10.08 4.42
N CYS A 17 -9.71 9.25 4.36
CA CYS A 17 -9.89 8.27 3.30
C CYS A 17 -10.01 8.90 1.89
N PRO A 18 -10.69 10.05 1.66
CA PRO A 18 -10.73 10.71 0.36
C PRO A 18 -9.36 11.14 -0.13
N ILE A 19 -8.50 11.63 0.78
CA ILE A 19 -7.14 12.05 0.45
C ILE A 19 -6.35 10.83 -0.01
N LEU A 20 -6.42 9.72 0.73
CA LEU A 20 -5.79 8.46 0.33
C LEU A 20 -6.32 7.96 -1.01
N ALA A 21 -7.64 8.00 -1.24
CA ALA A 21 -8.24 7.62 -2.51
C ALA A 21 -7.70 8.47 -3.68
N ILE A 22 -7.60 9.79 -3.52
CA ILE A 22 -7.04 10.70 -4.52
C ILE A 22 -5.57 10.36 -4.79
N LEU A 23 -4.76 10.17 -3.73
CA LEU A 23 -3.34 9.84 -3.89
C LEU A 23 -3.14 8.52 -4.64
N TYR A 24 -3.90 7.47 -4.30
CA TYR A 24 -3.86 6.20 -5.02
C TYR A 24 -4.34 6.35 -6.48
N PHE A 25 -5.38 7.16 -6.73
CA PHE A 25 -5.87 7.41 -8.09
C PHE A 25 -4.83 8.14 -8.95
N VAL A 26 -4.19 9.18 -8.41
CA VAL A 26 -3.09 9.88 -9.07
C VAL A 26 -1.93 8.92 -9.32
N PHE A 27 -1.64 8.01 -8.39
CA PHE A 27 -0.59 7.01 -8.54
C PHE A 27 -0.88 6.04 -9.69
N VAL A 28 -2.14 5.61 -9.82
CA VAL A 28 -2.61 4.79 -10.95
C VAL A 28 -2.40 5.52 -12.28
N VAL A 29 -2.82 6.78 -12.38
CA VAL A 29 -2.70 7.58 -13.62
C VAL A 29 -1.23 7.73 -14.01
N ILE A 30 -0.37 8.09 -13.07
CA ILE A 30 1.07 8.25 -13.30
C ILE A 30 1.72 6.92 -13.71
N SER A 31 1.33 5.81 -13.07
CA SER A 31 1.83 4.47 -13.41
C SER A 31 1.47 4.08 -14.85
N ILE A 32 0.26 4.40 -15.32
CA ILE A 32 -0.17 4.17 -16.70
C ILE A 32 0.65 5.02 -17.68
N ILE A 33 0.85 6.31 -17.37
CA ILE A 33 1.67 7.21 -18.21
C ILE A 33 3.10 6.66 -18.34
N GLY A 34 3.70 6.19 -17.24
CA GLY A 34 5.04 5.59 -17.25
C GLY A 34 5.13 4.31 -18.06
N ALA A 35 4.10 3.46 -18.00
CA ALA A 35 4.06 2.23 -18.80
C ALA A 35 4.00 2.50 -20.31
N LEU A 36 3.42 3.63 -20.73
CA LEU A 36 3.26 4.00 -22.15
C LEU A 36 4.48 4.72 -22.73
N SER A 37 5.41 5.23 -21.91
CA SER A 37 6.56 6.01 -22.39
C SER A 37 7.84 5.68 -21.63
N LEU A 38 8.70 4.88 -22.27
CA LEU A 38 10.05 4.58 -21.77
C LEU A 38 10.91 5.84 -21.57
N HIS A 39 10.71 6.88 -22.38
CA HIS A 39 11.47 8.13 -22.29
C HIS A 39 11.10 8.96 -21.05
N LEU A 40 9.89 8.77 -20.52
CA LEU A 40 9.44 9.41 -19.28
C LEU A 40 9.66 8.54 -18.05
N LEU A 41 10.19 7.31 -18.22
CA LEU A 41 10.26 6.31 -17.15
C LEU A 41 10.96 6.84 -15.89
N ARG A 42 12.11 7.52 -16.04
CA ARG A 42 12.86 8.05 -14.90
C ARG A 42 12.07 9.13 -14.14
N LEU A 43 11.50 10.09 -14.87
CA LEU A 43 10.67 11.14 -14.28
C LEU A 43 9.44 10.54 -13.57
N VAL A 44 8.81 9.53 -14.17
CA VAL A 44 7.65 8.85 -13.59
C VAL A 44 8.04 8.09 -12.31
N LEU A 45 9.20 7.44 -12.27
CA LEU A 45 9.70 6.76 -11.08
C LEU A 45 9.93 7.75 -9.92
N ASP A 46 10.53 8.90 -10.20
CA ASP A 46 10.78 9.94 -9.20
C ASP A 46 9.48 10.51 -8.62
N ILE A 47 8.51 10.86 -9.49
CA ILE A 47 7.20 11.36 -9.05
C ILE A 47 6.43 10.27 -8.28
N SER A 48 6.48 9.02 -8.76
CA SER A 48 5.84 7.88 -8.10
C SER A 48 6.38 7.65 -6.70
N PHE A 49 7.70 7.86 -6.49
CA PHE A 49 8.31 7.76 -5.18
C PHE A 49 7.80 8.86 -4.22
N VAL A 50 7.78 10.12 -4.66
CA VAL A 50 7.23 11.22 -3.86
C VAL A 50 5.77 10.95 -3.47
N LEU A 51 4.99 10.43 -4.41
CA LEU A 51 3.59 10.10 -4.16
C LEU A 51 3.42 8.92 -3.19
N GLN A 52 4.25 7.87 -3.29
CA GLN A 52 4.26 6.77 -2.32
C GLN A 52 4.65 7.24 -0.91
N MET A 53 5.60 8.17 -0.78
CA MET A 53 5.94 8.77 0.50
C MET A 53 4.76 9.57 1.08
N GLY A 54 4.02 10.28 0.24
CA GLY A 54 2.77 10.94 0.62
C GLY A 54 1.72 9.94 1.13
N ILE A 55 1.47 8.86 0.38
CA ILE A 55 0.55 7.78 0.78
C ILE A 55 0.97 7.18 2.12
N LEU A 56 2.26 6.87 2.29
CA LEU A 56 2.80 6.30 3.52
C LEU A 56 2.57 7.24 4.71
N ALA A 57 2.84 8.54 4.55
CA ALA A 57 2.60 9.53 5.60
C ALA A 57 1.13 9.54 6.04
N PHE A 58 0.19 9.57 5.09
CA PHE A 58 -1.25 9.53 5.41
C PHE A 58 -1.70 8.20 6.01
N ILE A 59 -1.13 7.06 5.58
CA ILE A 59 -1.38 5.76 6.21
C ILE A 59 -0.90 5.76 7.66
N ILE A 60 0.29 6.29 7.95
CA ILE A 60 0.81 6.38 9.33
C ILE A 60 -0.11 7.23 10.21
N VAL A 61 -0.57 8.37 9.71
CA VAL A 61 -1.53 9.23 10.41
C VAL A 61 -2.85 8.47 10.67
N GLY A 62 -3.42 7.84 9.64
CA GLY A 62 -4.65 7.06 9.76
C GLY A 62 -4.52 5.89 10.74
N ALA A 63 -3.42 5.14 10.67
CA ALA A 63 -3.09 4.05 11.56
C ALA A 63 -2.97 4.51 13.03
N ARG A 64 -2.44 5.70 13.27
CA ARG A 64 -2.38 6.29 14.63
C ARG A 64 -3.77 6.59 15.17
N ILE A 65 -4.67 7.13 14.34
CA ILE A 65 -6.07 7.40 14.72
C ILE A 65 -6.79 6.09 15.08
N VAL A 66 -6.70 5.09 14.21
CA VAL A 66 -7.33 3.77 14.45
C VAL A 66 -6.72 3.08 15.67
N GLY A 67 -5.40 3.20 15.87
CA GLY A 67 -4.74 2.69 17.06
C GLY A 67 -5.19 3.37 18.35
N LYS A 68 -5.47 4.68 18.32
CA LYS A 68 -6.04 5.40 19.47
C LYS A 68 -7.43 4.85 19.82
N ALA A 69 -8.29 4.63 18.82
CA ALA A 69 -9.58 3.96 19.03
C ALA A 69 -9.38 2.55 19.62
N GLY A 70 -8.39 1.80 19.12
CA GLY A 70 -8.02 0.48 19.65
C GLY A 70 -7.61 0.51 21.12
N SER A 71 -6.77 1.46 21.54
CA SER A 71 -6.39 1.63 22.94
C SER A 71 -7.57 2.01 23.82
N THR A 72 -8.41 2.95 23.39
CA THR A 72 -9.61 3.35 24.14
C THR A 72 -10.58 2.19 24.32
N LEU A 73 -10.70 1.32 23.33
CA LEU A 73 -11.60 0.17 23.33
C LEU A 73 -11.01 -1.11 23.91
N ASN A 74 -9.73 -1.11 24.27
CA ASN A 74 -8.96 -2.34 24.51
C ASN A 74 -9.16 -3.39 23.40
N ASN A 75 -9.22 -2.95 22.14
CA ASN A 75 -9.56 -3.79 20.99
C ASN A 75 -8.31 -4.26 20.24
N LYS A 76 -8.00 -5.54 20.36
CA LYS A 76 -6.83 -6.16 19.73
C LYS A 76 -6.82 -6.08 18.20
N ASN A 77 -7.97 -6.08 17.54
CA ASN A 77 -8.03 -5.99 16.07
C ASN A 77 -7.57 -4.61 15.57
N LEU A 78 -8.01 -3.52 16.22
CA LEU A 78 -7.60 -2.17 15.85
C LEU A 78 -6.11 -1.89 16.15
N LEU A 79 -5.62 -2.40 17.29
CA LEU A 79 -4.20 -2.30 17.63
C LEU A 79 -3.32 -3.06 16.64
N ASN A 80 -3.72 -4.28 16.26
CA ASN A 80 -3.02 -5.07 15.27
C ASN A 80 -3.10 -4.45 13.87
N PHE A 81 -4.25 -3.88 13.48
CA PHE A 81 -4.37 -3.13 12.23
C PHE A 81 -3.30 -2.04 12.15
N ARG A 82 -3.19 -1.19 13.18
CA ARG A 82 -2.17 -0.12 13.24
C ARG A 82 -0.77 -0.67 13.01
N THR A 83 -0.39 -1.73 13.74
CA THR A 83 0.97 -2.27 13.65
C THR A 83 1.25 -2.83 12.27
N TYR A 84 0.37 -3.68 11.76
CA TYR A 84 0.61 -4.37 10.49
C TYR A 84 0.48 -3.46 9.28
N ILE A 85 -0.44 -2.48 9.28
CA ILE A 85 -0.57 -1.55 8.14
C ILE A 85 0.66 -0.65 8.02
N ILE A 86 1.26 -0.23 9.15
CA ILE A 86 2.48 0.58 9.15
C ILE A 86 3.65 -0.25 8.63
N ILE A 87 3.90 -1.43 9.22
CA ILE A 87 5.00 -2.31 8.80
C ILE A 87 4.86 -2.67 7.31
N GLY A 88 3.67 -3.09 6.90
CA GLY A 88 3.40 -3.48 5.52
C GLY A 88 3.61 -2.34 4.53
N SER A 89 3.09 -1.14 4.84
CA SER A 89 3.26 0.03 3.97
C SER A 89 4.71 0.50 3.90
N VAL A 90 5.45 0.47 5.01
CA VAL A 90 6.89 0.78 5.02
C VAL A 90 7.66 -0.18 4.10
N LEU A 91 7.45 -1.49 4.26
CA LEU A 91 8.12 -2.49 3.43
C LEU A 91 7.76 -2.35 1.95
N ILE A 92 6.50 -2.06 1.61
CA ILE A 92 6.09 -1.82 0.22
C ILE A 92 6.77 -0.57 -0.35
N THR A 93 6.79 0.55 0.38
CA THR A 93 7.43 1.79 -0.09
C THR A 93 8.92 1.59 -0.32
N PHE A 94 9.64 0.99 0.64
CA PHE A 94 11.07 0.76 0.48
C PHE A 94 11.39 -0.32 -0.54
N GLY A 95 10.63 -1.42 -0.60
CA GLY A 95 10.80 -2.47 -1.60
C GLY A 95 10.50 -1.97 -3.02
N GLY A 96 9.44 -1.18 -3.18
CA GLY A 96 9.10 -0.56 -4.46
C GLY A 96 10.15 0.44 -4.93
N HIS A 97 10.65 1.28 -4.03
CA HIS A 97 11.74 2.22 -4.35
C HIS A 97 13.06 1.52 -4.65
N TRP A 98 13.40 0.49 -3.86
CA TRP A 98 14.56 -0.37 -4.09
C TRP A 98 14.55 -0.91 -5.51
N LEU A 99 13.45 -1.53 -5.94
CA LEU A 99 13.29 -2.01 -7.31
C LEU A 99 13.29 -0.87 -8.34
N GLY A 100 12.62 0.25 -8.04
CA GLY A 100 12.54 1.40 -8.95
C GLY A 100 13.87 2.08 -9.27
N ILE A 101 14.80 2.17 -8.30
CA ILE A 101 16.15 2.73 -8.52
C ILE A 101 17.08 1.68 -9.13
N LEU A 102 17.05 0.46 -8.59
CA LEU A 102 18.05 -0.55 -8.92
C LEU A 102 17.78 -1.23 -10.26
N TYR A 103 16.52 -1.30 -10.70
CA TYR A 103 16.17 -1.89 -11.98
C TYR A 103 16.77 -1.11 -13.18
N PRO A 104 16.63 0.22 -13.30
CA PRO A 104 17.30 0.99 -14.37
C PRO A 104 18.82 0.91 -14.32
N ILE A 105 19.42 0.95 -13.12
CA ILE A 105 20.88 0.85 -12.96
C ILE A 105 21.37 -0.52 -13.42
N GLY A 106 20.69 -1.58 -13.00
CA GLY A 106 20.99 -2.96 -13.41
C GLY A 106 20.88 -3.15 -14.91
N ILE A 107 19.81 -2.65 -15.55
CA ILE A 107 19.64 -2.71 -17.00
C ILE A 107 20.80 -2.03 -17.73
N ASN A 108 21.16 -0.80 -17.36
CA ASN A 108 22.23 -0.06 -18.02
C ASN A 108 23.58 -0.79 -17.92
N ILE A 109 23.88 -1.40 -16.77
CA ILE A 109 25.10 -2.19 -16.58
C ILE A 109 25.07 -3.48 -17.42
N ILE A 110 23.92 -4.14 -17.50
CA ILE A 110 23.75 -5.36 -18.31
C ILE A 110 23.91 -5.03 -19.81
N GLU A 111 23.30 -3.94 -20.26
CA GLU A 111 23.34 -3.45 -21.64
C GLU A 111 24.76 -3.01 -22.06
N ASP A 112 25.46 -2.24 -21.21
CA ASP A 112 26.86 -1.85 -21.43
C ASP A 112 27.78 -3.08 -21.57
N ARG A 113 27.62 -4.09 -20.72
CA ARG A 113 28.38 -5.33 -20.79
C ARG A 113 28.02 -6.19 -22.01
N ALA A 114 26.76 -6.16 -22.43
CA ALA A 114 26.30 -6.86 -23.63
C ALA A 114 26.85 -6.22 -24.91
N THR A 115 26.90 -4.90 -24.97
CA THR A 115 27.30 -4.14 -26.17
C THR A 115 28.82 -3.95 -26.29
N SER A 116 29.56 -3.97 -25.18
CA SER A 116 31.03 -3.90 -25.16
C SER A 116 31.75 -5.20 -25.54
N GLY A 117 31.03 -6.24 -25.97
CA GLY A 117 31.60 -7.54 -26.35
C GLY A 117 32.05 -8.40 -25.16
N GLY A 118 31.76 -7.98 -23.93
CA GLY A 118 32.04 -8.72 -22.69
C GLY A 118 30.96 -9.75 -22.32
N ALA A 119 29.92 -9.92 -23.13
CA ALA A 119 28.84 -10.87 -22.92
C ALA A 119 29.38 -12.31 -22.81
N GLY A 120 29.00 -13.02 -21.74
CA GLY A 120 29.41 -14.41 -21.51
C GLY A 120 30.77 -14.60 -20.82
N THR A 121 31.49 -13.52 -20.50
CA THR A 121 32.66 -13.60 -19.61
C THR A 121 32.24 -14.01 -18.19
N PRO A 122 33.11 -14.67 -17.41
CA PRO A 122 32.83 -15.00 -16.00
C PRO A 122 32.44 -13.76 -15.17
N GLU A 123 33.05 -12.61 -15.45
CA GLU A 123 32.73 -11.33 -14.81
C GLU A 123 31.31 -10.86 -15.12
N ALA A 124 30.88 -10.92 -16.38
CA ALA A 124 29.52 -10.54 -16.77
C ALA A 124 28.47 -11.47 -16.13
N ILE A 125 28.75 -12.77 -16.05
CA ILE A 125 27.86 -13.74 -15.38
C ILE A 125 27.71 -13.40 -13.89
N ALA A 126 28.82 -13.08 -13.20
CA ALA A 126 28.79 -12.68 -11.79
C ALA A 126 27.94 -11.40 -11.57
N VAL A 127 28.03 -10.43 -12.48
CA VAL A 127 27.21 -9.21 -12.46
C VAL A 127 25.73 -9.56 -12.63
N TYR A 128 25.36 -10.40 -13.60
CA TYR A 128 23.98 -10.81 -13.83
C TYR A 128 23.37 -11.53 -12.61
N ILE A 129 24.12 -12.44 -12.00
CA ILE A 129 23.69 -13.15 -10.79
C ILE A 129 23.49 -12.16 -9.63
N THR A 130 24.43 -11.24 -9.43
CA THR A 130 24.35 -10.23 -8.35
C THR A 130 23.12 -9.36 -8.49
N TRP A 131 22.84 -8.85 -9.70
CA TRP A 131 21.63 -8.06 -9.97
C TRP A 131 20.35 -8.88 -9.81
N GLY A 132 20.36 -10.15 -10.23
CA GLY A 132 19.25 -11.07 -9.99
C GLY A 132 18.92 -11.23 -8.50
N ILE A 133 19.94 -11.37 -7.65
CA ILE A 133 19.77 -11.47 -6.19
C ILE A 133 19.20 -10.16 -5.62
N ILE A 134 19.71 -9.01 -6.05
CA ILE A 134 19.24 -7.69 -5.59
C ILE A 134 17.75 -7.48 -5.90
N ILE A 135 17.32 -7.84 -7.12
CA ILE A 135 15.93 -7.79 -7.54
C ILE A 135 15.08 -8.76 -6.70
N LEU A 136 15.56 -9.99 -6.49
CA LEU A 136 14.86 -10.99 -5.69
C LEU A 136 14.61 -10.51 -4.26
N ILE A 137 15.60 -9.88 -3.62
CA ILE A 137 15.46 -9.31 -2.27
C ILE A 137 14.35 -8.24 -2.25
N GLY A 138 14.34 -7.34 -3.23
CA GLY A 138 13.30 -6.30 -3.34
C GLY A 138 11.89 -6.89 -3.49
N LEU A 139 11.74 -7.92 -4.32
CA LEU A 139 10.47 -8.63 -4.50
C LEU A 139 10.01 -9.32 -3.21
N ILE A 140 10.92 -10.00 -2.49
CA ILE A 140 10.60 -10.65 -1.21
C ILE A 140 10.11 -9.61 -0.19
N ILE A 141 10.78 -8.46 -0.08
CA ILE A 141 10.37 -7.36 0.81
C ILE A 141 8.95 -6.89 0.47
N MET A 142 8.64 -6.69 -0.81
CA MET A 142 7.30 -6.28 -1.25
C MET A 142 6.22 -7.32 -0.97
N ILE A 143 6.53 -8.62 -1.14
CA ILE A 143 5.62 -9.73 -0.84
C ILE A 143 5.31 -9.74 0.66
N ILE A 144 6.34 -9.68 1.51
CA ILE A 144 6.17 -9.63 2.97
C ILE A 144 5.33 -8.40 3.37
N GLY A 145 5.62 -7.23 2.81
CA GLY A 145 4.86 -6.01 3.06
C GLY A 145 3.38 -6.14 2.66
N SER A 146 3.11 -6.76 1.52
CA SER A 146 1.75 -7.02 1.04
C SER A 146 1.00 -8.00 1.95
N VAL A 147 1.65 -9.06 2.43
CA VAL A 147 1.07 -9.99 3.43
C VAL A 147 0.68 -9.25 4.71
N PHE A 148 1.53 -8.36 5.23
CA PHE A 148 1.19 -7.54 6.39
C PHE A 148 -0.03 -6.65 6.14
N ASN A 149 -0.13 -6.02 4.96
CA ASN A 149 -1.30 -5.23 4.60
C ASN A 149 -2.59 -6.08 4.49
N ILE A 150 -2.51 -7.28 3.91
CA ILE A 150 -3.64 -8.23 3.86
C ILE A 150 -4.13 -8.56 5.28
N ILE A 151 -3.19 -8.86 6.19
CA ILE A 151 -3.51 -9.16 7.59
C ILE A 151 -4.14 -7.92 8.24
N ALA A 152 -3.55 -6.74 8.04
CA ALA A 152 -4.04 -5.49 8.62
C ALA A 152 -5.50 -5.24 8.23
N TRP A 153 -5.80 -5.19 6.94
CA TRP A 153 -7.16 -4.95 6.45
C TRP A 153 -8.15 -6.01 6.92
N GLY A 154 -7.71 -7.28 7.00
CA GLY A 154 -8.51 -8.35 7.61
C GLY A 154 -8.86 -8.08 9.07
N ARG A 155 -7.94 -7.51 9.87
CA ARG A 155 -8.23 -7.12 11.27
C ARG A 155 -9.25 -6.00 11.34
N LEU A 156 -9.12 -4.97 10.50
CA LEU A 156 -10.08 -3.86 10.48
C LEU A 156 -11.47 -4.32 10.04
N LYS A 157 -11.56 -5.19 9.03
CA LYS A 157 -12.81 -5.84 8.61
C LYS A 157 -13.45 -6.61 9.79
N ASN A 158 -12.67 -7.44 10.48
CA ASN A 158 -13.17 -8.23 11.62
C ASN A 158 -13.63 -7.35 12.78
N PHE A 159 -13.00 -6.18 12.98
CA PHE A 159 -13.49 -5.21 13.95
C PHE A 159 -14.89 -4.72 13.60
N PHE A 160 -15.11 -4.27 12.36
CA PHE A 160 -16.42 -3.77 11.94
C PHE A 160 -17.48 -4.88 11.98
N ASP A 161 -17.14 -6.09 11.54
CA ASP A 161 -18.02 -7.26 11.58
C ASP A 161 -18.51 -7.57 13.00
N ALA A 162 -17.60 -7.53 13.98
CA ALA A 162 -17.93 -7.78 15.39
C ALA A 162 -18.66 -6.60 16.08
N ASN A 163 -18.63 -5.40 15.50
CA ASN A 163 -19.15 -4.17 16.13
C ASN A 163 -20.21 -3.45 15.29
N MET A 164 -20.81 -4.10 14.28
CA MET A 164 -21.74 -3.43 13.36
C MET A 164 -22.90 -2.71 14.08
N VAL A 165 -23.42 -3.30 15.16
CA VAL A 165 -24.55 -2.78 15.94
C VAL A 165 -24.26 -1.41 16.59
N LYS A 166 -22.97 -1.04 16.70
CA LYS A 166 -22.55 0.24 17.28
C LYS A 166 -22.57 1.41 16.30
N PHE A 167 -22.72 1.13 15.00
CA PHE A 167 -22.75 2.14 13.94
C PHE A 167 -24.20 2.34 13.49
N SER A 168 -24.61 3.60 13.35
CA SER A 168 -25.95 3.94 12.85
C SER A 168 -26.08 3.62 11.35
N GLY A 169 -27.27 3.21 10.95
CA GLY A 169 -27.60 2.96 9.55
C GLY A 169 -26.66 1.95 8.86
N ASN A 170 -26.11 2.34 7.70
CA ASN A 170 -25.26 1.47 6.88
C ASN A 170 -23.75 1.76 7.01
N ILE A 171 -23.34 2.55 8.02
CA ILE A 171 -21.94 2.96 8.20
C ILE A 171 -21.04 1.75 8.47
N GLY A 172 -21.41 0.91 9.44
CA GLY A 172 -20.64 -0.28 9.81
C GLY A 172 -20.47 -1.27 8.65
N GLU A 173 -21.55 -1.53 7.90
CA GLU A 173 -21.51 -2.42 6.73
C GLU A 173 -20.66 -1.83 5.59
N SER A 174 -20.76 -0.52 5.35
CA SER A 174 -19.94 0.15 4.33
C SER A 174 -18.46 0.14 4.70
N ALA A 175 -18.14 0.34 5.98
CA ALA A 175 -16.77 0.30 6.49
C ALA A 175 -16.17 -1.12 6.44
N LYS A 176 -16.97 -2.15 6.79
CA LYS A 176 -16.60 -3.56 6.63
C LYS A 176 -16.29 -3.89 5.16
N LYS A 177 -17.18 -3.50 4.23
CA LYS A 177 -16.96 -3.70 2.79
C LYS A 177 -15.72 -2.94 2.31
N GLY A 178 -15.53 -1.69 2.72
CA GLY A 178 -14.35 -0.89 2.38
C GLY A 178 -13.05 -1.54 2.84
N ALA A 179 -12.99 -1.99 4.10
CA ALA A 179 -11.84 -2.72 4.62
C ALA A 179 -11.58 -4.03 3.85
N PHE A 180 -12.64 -4.76 3.48
CA PHE A 180 -12.52 -5.96 2.65
C PHE A 180 -12.01 -5.65 1.23
N VAL A 181 -12.47 -4.56 0.61
CA VAL A 181 -12.00 -4.16 -0.72
C VAL A 181 -10.52 -3.75 -0.68
N CYS A 182 -10.07 -3.01 0.35
CA CYS A 182 -8.64 -2.74 0.54
C CYS A 182 -7.83 -4.02 0.79
N GLN A 183 -8.40 -5.01 1.49
CA GLN A 183 -7.78 -6.33 1.66
C GLN A 183 -7.58 -7.03 0.31
N LEU A 184 -8.61 -7.04 -0.56
CA LEU A 184 -8.50 -7.54 -1.92
C LEU A 184 -7.46 -6.76 -2.72
N GLY A 185 -7.41 -5.43 -2.56
CA GLY A 185 -6.38 -4.59 -3.15
C GLY A 185 -4.97 -5.08 -2.82
N ALA A 186 -4.70 -5.32 -1.53
CA ALA A 186 -3.41 -5.86 -1.06
C ALA A 186 -3.12 -7.28 -1.56
N ILE A 187 -4.14 -8.13 -1.76
CA ILE A 187 -3.97 -9.46 -2.38
C ILE A 187 -3.55 -9.30 -3.85
N PHE A 188 -4.22 -8.43 -4.60
CA PHE A 188 -3.89 -8.21 -6.02
C PHE A 188 -2.48 -7.61 -6.17
N SER A 189 -2.04 -6.79 -5.22
CA SER A 189 -0.66 -6.26 -5.17
C SER A 189 0.43 -7.32 -4.97
N LEU A 190 0.11 -8.56 -4.56
CA LEU A 190 1.11 -9.64 -4.48
C LEU A 190 1.64 -10.05 -5.85
N THR A 191 0.85 -9.83 -6.90
CA THR A 191 1.25 -10.13 -8.27
C THR A 191 1.50 -8.84 -9.02
N PHE A 192 2.67 -8.73 -9.65
CA PHE A 192 3.07 -7.53 -10.38
C PHE A 192 2.01 -7.07 -11.40
N PHE A 193 1.45 -8.00 -12.19
CA PHE A 193 0.46 -7.71 -13.23
C PHE A 193 -0.87 -7.17 -12.71
N LEU A 194 -1.27 -7.53 -11.48
CA LEU A 194 -2.54 -7.07 -10.90
C LEU A 194 -2.36 -5.87 -9.96
N SER A 195 -1.15 -5.35 -9.79
CA SER A 195 -0.86 -4.23 -8.90
C SER A 195 -1.67 -2.96 -9.24
N LEU A 196 -1.91 -2.69 -10.53
CA LEU A 196 -2.76 -1.59 -10.99
C LEU A 196 -4.21 -1.76 -10.51
N VAL A 197 -4.75 -2.99 -10.65
CA VAL A 197 -6.08 -3.34 -10.16
C VAL A 197 -6.12 -3.23 -8.63
N GLY A 198 -5.06 -3.66 -7.94
CA GLY A 198 -4.92 -3.52 -6.50
C GLY A 198 -5.02 -2.06 -6.03
N ASN A 199 -4.35 -1.14 -6.73
CA ASN A 199 -4.43 0.30 -6.44
C ASN A 199 -5.83 0.87 -6.69
N LEU A 200 -6.52 0.46 -7.77
CA LEU A 200 -7.91 0.84 -8.02
C LEU A 200 -8.85 0.33 -6.93
N LEU A 201 -8.65 -0.90 -6.44
CA LEU A 201 -9.41 -1.44 -5.32
C LEU A 201 -9.16 -0.61 -4.05
N ASN A 202 -7.92 -0.19 -3.78
CA ASN A 202 -7.66 0.72 -2.65
C ASN A 202 -8.44 2.03 -2.79
N VAL A 203 -8.51 2.65 -3.98
CA VAL A 203 -9.36 3.84 -4.22
C VAL A 203 -10.80 3.57 -3.82
N ILE A 204 -11.40 2.49 -4.32
CA ILE A 204 -12.78 2.11 -4.02
C ILE A 204 -12.95 1.86 -2.51
N GLY A 205 -12.05 1.09 -1.90
CA GLY A 205 -12.10 0.74 -0.49
C GLY A 205 -12.03 1.97 0.43
N TYR A 206 -11.14 2.93 0.13
CA TYR A 206 -11.08 4.20 0.85
C TYR A 206 -12.33 5.04 0.65
N LEU A 207 -12.89 5.13 -0.56
CA LEU A 207 -14.15 5.84 -0.79
C LEU A 207 -15.32 5.21 -0.02
N MET A 208 -15.32 3.90 0.21
CA MET A 208 -16.31 3.25 1.07
C MET A 208 -16.09 3.55 2.56
N LEU A 209 -14.82 3.59 3.00
CA LEU A 209 -14.44 3.94 4.38
C LEU A 209 -14.72 5.40 4.73
N LEU A 210 -14.87 6.29 3.73
CA LEU A 210 -15.28 7.68 3.92
C LEU A 210 -16.54 7.81 4.77
N LYS A 211 -17.51 6.89 4.65
CA LYS A 211 -18.75 6.94 5.43
C LYS A 211 -18.56 6.93 6.94
N LEU A 212 -17.38 6.53 7.43
CA LEU A 212 -17.04 6.66 8.84
C LEU A 212 -17.11 8.11 9.33
N LYS A 213 -16.94 9.12 8.45
CA LYS A 213 -17.05 10.53 8.83
C LYS A 213 -18.43 10.87 9.41
N ASP A 214 -19.46 10.14 9.00
CA ASP A 214 -20.85 10.38 9.38
C ASP A 214 -21.22 9.63 10.68
N ALA A 215 -20.23 9.03 11.36
CA ALA A 215 -20.43 8.32 12.62
C ALA A 215 -20.47 9.22 13.86
N GLU A 216 -20.30 10.54 13.71
CA GLU A 216 -20.39 11.52 14.81
C GLU A 216 -21.78 11.65 15.43
#